data_AF-A0A265E5K6-F1
#
_entry.id   AF-A0A265E5K6-F1
#
_cell.length_a   1.000
_cell.length_b   1.000
_cell.length_c   1.000
_cell.angle_alpha   90.00
_cell.angle_beta   90.00
_cell.angle_gamma   90.00
#
_symmetry.space_group_name_H-M   'P 1'
#
loop_
_entity.id
_entity.type
_entity.pdbx_description
1 polymer ?
#
loop_
_entity_poly.entity_id
_entity_poly.type
_entity_poly.pdbx_seq_one_letter_code
_entity_poly.pdbx_strand_id
1 'polypeptide(L)'
;MMIGFAYTGVIVGAGFSTGQEILQFFTNYGTWSYAAIVLSALIIMFVGRQAAKLGYRLKADSHEEPINTMFGDMIGKAIDYILVFFLYGIAVIMLAGAGSAFYESFGVAPWLGSLIMMVAVFVTLLLDFNKIVAVLGAVTPFLVAFVLIIAAFNVFNPAVPMNEVNQYAQIDRTPSGHWWWDAITYSGLVLATAFSFLSIMGSEASKHKAARRGALVGGIIIMLLMLLINGGMLANLNAANEAALPTLLLAEGVHPALSLGLSIVMLLVIYNTAVGLMYPFLTRFTVAYSGKYKLLLAVGLLFGYALSFVGFVDLVNIFYPIFGYIGLFIAGGLTIRWVANKFSKKRLV
;
A
#
# COMPACT_ATOMS: atom_id res chain seq x y z
N MET A 1 -10.75 0.97 -15.51
CA MET A 1 -9.88 1.94 -14.82
C MET A 1 -10.10 1.89 -13.32
N MET A 2 -11.35 1.80 -12.83
CA MET A 2 -11.68 1.66 -11.41
C MET A 2 -10.85 0.61 -10.65
N ILE A 3 -10.64 -0.59 -11.20
CA ILE A 3 -9.76 -1.61 -10.60
C ILE A 3 -8.34 -1.08 -10.33
N GLY A 4 -7.79 -0.31 -11.27
CA GLY A 4 -6.44 0.26 -11.13
C GLY A 4 -6.39 1.34 -10.06
N PHE A 5 -7.39 2.23 -10.01
CA PHE A 5 -7.47 3.23 -8.95
C PHE A 5 -7.70 2.62 -7.57
N ALA A 6 -8.63 1.66 -7.44
CA ALA A 6 -8.84 0.96 -6.17
C ALA A 6 -7.57 0.20 -5.73
N TYR A 7 -6.89 -0.48 -6.65
CA TYR A 7 -5.59 -1.12 -6.38
C TYR A 7 -4.54 -0.12 -5.86
N THR A 8 -4.38 1.02 -6.53
CA THR A 8 -3.49 2.09 -6.06
C THR A 8 -3.92 2.63 -4.70
N GLY A 9 -5.22 2.90 -4.51
CA GLY A 9 -5.76 3.45 -3.27
C GLY A 9 -5.58 2.53 -2.06
N VAL A 10 -5.51 1.21 -2.27
CA VAL A 10 -5.23 0.26 -1.19
C VAL A 10 -3.72 0.21 -0.87
N ILE A 11 -2.85 0.31 -1.87
CA ILE A 11 -1.39 0.23 -1.65
C ILE A 11 -0.82 1.50 -1.05
N VAL A 12 -1.24 2.64 -1.59
CA VAL A 12 -0.74 3.93 -1.13
C VAL A 12 -1.41 4.14 0.22
N GLY A 13 -0.74 3.77 1.32
CA GLY A 13 -1.27 3.88 2.68
C GLY A 13 -0.62 5.01 3.47
N ALA A 14 -0.54 4.85 4.79
CA ALA A 14 0.10 5.81 5.68
C ALA A 14 1.57 6.06 5.31
N GLY A 15 2.41 5.03 5.25
CA GLY A 15 3.83 5.24 4.99
C GLY A 15 4.11 5.81 3.59
N PHE A 16 3.34 5.42 2.58
CA PHE A 16 3.45 5.97 1.24
C PHE A 16 3.03 7.45 1.18
N SER A 17 1.83 7.77 1.67
CA SER A 17 1.24 9.11 1.53
C SER A 17 1.94 10.18 2.35
N THR A 18 2.51 9.78 3.49
CA THR A 18 3.34 10.63 4.37
C THR A 18 4.77 10.81 3.85
N GLY A 19 5.20 9.97 2.90
CA GLY A 19 6.54 9.98 2.34
C GLY A 19 7.56 9.12 3.10
N GLN A 20 7.22 8.61 4.29
CA GLN A 20 8.14 7.83 5.12
C GLN A 20 8.65 6.56 4.43
N GLU A 21 7.77 5.78 3.79
CA GLU A 21 8.18 4.59 3.05
C GLU A 21 9.09 4.93 1.88
N ILE A 22 8.78 6.02 1.17
CA ILE A 22 9.57 6.43 0.01
C ILE A 22 10.95 6.95 0.45
N LEU A 23 10.99 7.71 1.55
CA LEU A 23 12.22 8.23 2.14
C LEU A 23 13.15 7.09 2.58
N GLN A 24 12.60 6.13 3.32
CA GLN A 24 13.34 5.02 3.92
C GLN A 24 13.83 3.99 2.88
N PHE A 25 12.99 3.58 1.93
CA PHE A 25 13.34 2.51 0.98
C PHE A 25 14.00 3.03 -0.31
N PHE A 26 13.87 4.33 -0.62
CA PHE A 26 14.32 4.86 -1.91
C PHE A 26 15.13 6.14 -1.77
N THR A 27 14.55 7.23 -1.27
CA THR A 27 15.14 8.58 -1.38
C THR A 27 16.51 8.68 -0.70
N ASN A 28 16.72 7.99 0.42
CA ASN A 28 18.02 7.96 1.11
C ASN A 28 19.14 7.21 0.36
N TYR A 29 18.87 6.68 -0.83
CA TYR A 29 19.90 6.27 -1.80
C TYR A 29 20.37 7.40 -2.74
N GLY A 30 19.89 8.62 -2.54
CA GLY A 30 20.23 9.77 -3.37
C GLY A 30 19.80 9.54 -4.83
N THR A 31 20.70 9.74 -5.79
CA THR A 31 20.37 9.58 -7.21
C THR A 31 20.03 8.14 -7.61
N TRP A 32 20.50 7.13 -6.87
CA TRP A 32 20.17 5.72 -7.12
C TRP A 32 18.71 5.37 -6.78
N SER A 33 18.02 6.23 -6.03
CA SER A 33 16.59 6.08 -5.71
C SER A 33 15.71 5.85 -6.95
N TYR A 34 16.00 6.53 -8.07
CA TYR A 34 15.25 6.37 -9.32
C TYR A 34 15.36 4.95 -9.89
N ALA A 35 16.56 4.35 -9.87
CA ALA A 35 16.76 2.98 -10.33
C ALA A 35 16.04 1.98 -9.40
N ALA A 36 16.10 2.20 -8.09
CA ALA A 36 15.38 1.42 -7.09
C ALA A 36 13.85 1.46 -7.30
N ILE A 37 13.29 2.65 -7.54
CA ILE A 37 11.85 2.82 -7.80
C ILE A 37 11.43 2.11 -9.09
N VAL A 38 12.20 2.27 -10.17
CA VAL A 38 11.89 1.61 -11.46
C VAL A 38 11.94 0.09 -11.30
N LEU A 39 12.97 -0.44 -10.63
CA LEU A 39 13.06 -1.88 -10.34
C LEU A 39 11.85 -2.37 -9.54
N SER A 40 11.50 -1.66 -8.47
CA SER A 40 10.37 -2.03 -7.63
C SER A 40 9.05 -2.00 -8.40
N ALA A 41 8.82 -0.94 -9.17
CA ALA A 41 7.63 -0.77 -9.99
C ALA A 41 7.46 -1.89 -11.03
N LEU A 42 8.55 -2.34 -11.66
CA LEU A 42 8.51 -3.45 -12.61
C LEU A 42 8.07 -4.76 -11.94
N ILE A 43 8.57 -5.04 -10.73
CA ILE A 43 8.18 -6.21 -9.93
C ILE A 43 6.70 -6.10 -9.54
N ILE A 44 6.28 -4.97 -8.97
CA ILE A 44 4.90 -4.72 -8.53
C ILE A 44 3.92 -4.87 -9.71
N MET A 45 4.22 -4.26 -10.87
CA MET A 45 3.40 -4.37 -12.07
C MET A 45 3.30 -5.80 -12.59
N PHE A 46 4.42 -6.53 -12.62
CA PHE A 46 4.44 -7.91 -13.11
C PHE A 46 3.64 -8.84 -12.20
N VAL A 47 3.92 -8.81 -10.90
CA VAL A 47 3.34 -9.75 -9.93
C VAL A 47 1.88 -9.39 -9.63
N GLY A 48 1.57 -8.11 -9.43
CA GLY A 48 0.18 -7.65 -9.24
C GLY A 48 -0.72 -8.05 -10.41
N ARG A 49 -0.19 -8.00 -11.64
CA ARG A 49 -0.88 -8.52 -12.83
C ARG A 49 -1.12 -10.03 -12.76
N GLN A 50 -0.19 -10.82 -12.22
CA GLN A 50 -0.40 -12.26 -12.07
C GLN A 50 -1.43 -12.58 -10.98
N ALA A 51 -1.38 -11.88 -9.84
CA ALA A 51 -2.33 -12.02 -8.75
C ALA A 51 -3.78 -11.77 -9.23
N ALA A 52 -4.02 -10.63 -9.87
CA ALA A 52 -5.36 -10.29 -10.40
C ALA A 52 -5.86 -11.29 -11.46
N LYS A 53 -4.95 -11.82 -12.29
CA LYS A 53 -5.31 -12.88 -13.26
C LYS A 53 -5.66 -14.20 -12.59
N LEU A 54 -4.96 -14.55 -11.52
CA LEU A 54 -5.19 -15.79 -10.80
C LEU A 54 -6.54 -15.74 -10.11
N GLY A 55 -6.84 -14.65 -9.39
CA GLY A 55 -8.16 -14.39 -8.81
C GLY A 55 -9.30 -14.49 -9.84
N TYR A 56 -9.14 -13.87 -11.01
CA TYR A 56 -10.12 -13.98 -12.10
C TYR A 56 -10.39 -15.42 -12.55
N ARG A 57 -9.35 -16.24 -12.65
CA ARG A 57 -9.48 -17.62 -13.16
C ARG A 57 -10.13 -18.55 -12.16
N LEU A 58 -9.80 -18.37 -10.89
CA LEU A 58 -10.33 -19.18 -9.80
C LEU A 58 -11.74 -18.75 -9.41
N LYS A 59 -12.15 -17.52 -9.74
CA LYS A 59 -13.36 -16.87 -9.18
C LYS A 59 -13.30 -16.86 -7.66
N ALA A 60 -12.13 -16.53 -7.14
CA ALA A 60 -11.82 -16.64 -5.73
C ALA A 60 -12.64 -15.65 -4.88
N ASP A 61 -13.31 -16.16 -3.86
CA ASP A 61 -14.02 -15.36 -2.85
C ASP A 61 -13.06 -14.79 -1.78
N SER A 62 -11.91 -15.43 -1.62
CA SER A 62 -10.85 -15.04 -0.68
C SER A 62 -9.46 -15.32 -1.29
N HIS A 63 -8.41 -14.92 -0.59
CA HIS A 63 -7.04 -15.15 -1.02
C HIS A 63 -6.51 -16.57 -0.75
N GLU A 64 -7.23 -17.35 0.07
CA GLU A 64 -6.88 -18.72 0.43
C GLU A 64 -6.76 -19.61 -0.82
N GLU A 65 -7.75 -19.56 -1.70
CA GLU A 65 -7.80 -20.41 -2.90
C GLU A 65 -6.63 -20.12 -3.87
N PRO A 66 -6.32 -18.86 -4.23
CA PRO A 66 -5.09 -18.53 -4.94
C PRO A 66 -3.81 -19.04 -4.29
N ILE A 67 -3.69 -18.94 -2.97
CA ILE A 67 -2.49 -19.40 -2.23
C ILE A 67 -2.36 -20.91 -2.28
N ASN A 68 -3.43 -21.65 -1.96
CA ASN A 68 -3.42 -23.11 -1.98
C ASN A 68 -3.18 -23.64 -3.41
N THR A 69 -3.69 -22.95 -4.42
CA THR A 69 -3.42 -23.30 -5.84
C THR A 69 -1.94 -23.13 -6.20
N MET A 70 -1.22 -22.19 -5.56
CA MET A 70 0.21 -21.97 -5.84
C MET A 70 1.13 -22.89 -5.04
N PHE A 71 0.77 -23.21 -3.80
CA PHE A 71 1.68 -23.84 -2.84
C PHE A 71 1.19 -25.20 -2.31
N GLY A 72 0.01 -25.66 -2.72
CA GLY A 72 -0.66 -26.85 -2.18
C GLY A 72 -1.28 -26.59 -0.81
N ASP A 73 -2.08 -27.53 -0.32
CA ASP A 73 -2.94 -27.29 0.86
C ASP A 73 -2.15 -27.08 2.17
N MET A 74 -1.05 -27.80 2.37
CA MET A 74 -0.29 -27.72 3.62
C MET A 74 0.49 -26.40 3.74
N ILE A 75 1.36 -26.13 2.75
CA ILE A 75 2.18 -24.92 2.73
C ILE A 75 1.31 -23.69 2.47
N GLY A 76 0.32 -23.81 1.57
CA GLY A 76 -0.63 -22.76 1.28
C GLY A 76 -1.40 -22.31 2.51
N LYS A 77 -1.93 -23.25 3.30
CA LYS A 77 -2.64 -22.90 4.54
C LYS A 77 -1.75 -22.17 5.54
N ALA A 78 -0.47 -22.56 5.67
CA ALA A 78 0.46 -21.84 6.54
C ALA A 78 0.68 -20.39 6.08
N ILE A 79 0.90 -20.19 4.77
CA ILE A 79 1.09 -18.85 4.18
C ILE A 79 -0.17 -18.01 4.31
N ASP A 80 -1.34 -18.61 4.12
CA ASP A 80 -2.63 -17.96 4.26
C ASP A 80 -2.83 -17.41 5.69
N TYR A 81 -2.64 -18.22 6.74
CA TYR A 81 -2.74 -17.73 8.12
C TYR A 81 -1.73 -16.63 8.45
N ILE A 82 -0.49 -16.77 7.97
CA ILE A 82 0.54 -15.75 8.13
C ILE A 82 0.10 -14.46 7.43
N LEU A 83 -0.34 -14.54 6.17
CA LEU A 83 -0.79 -13.38 5.39
C LEU A 83 -1.95 -12.68 6.09
N VAL A 84 -2.97 -13.41 6.53
CA VAL A 84 -4.15 -12.83 7.23
C VAL A 84 -3.76 -12.12 8.51
N PHE A 85 -2.86 -12.70 9.29
CA PHE A 85 -2.33 -12.08 10.52
C PHE A 85 -1.67 -10.73 10.20
N PHE A 86 -0.80 -10.69 9.19
CA PHE A 86 -0.13 -9.45 8.79
C PHE A 86 -1.08 -8.45 8.12
N LEU A 87 -2.09 -8.89 7.33
CA LEU A 87 -3.10 -7.99 6.78
C LEU A 87 -3.85 -7.25 7.89
N TYR A 88 -4.24 -7.97 8.94
CA TYR A 88 -4.84 -7.36 10.12
C TYR A 88 -3.86 -6.41 10.83
N GLY A 89 -2.61 -6.84 11.03
CA GLY A 89 -1.57 -5.99 11.62
C GLY A 89 -1.35 -4.68 10.87
N ILE A 90 -1.30 -4.71 9.54
CA ILE A 90 -1.17 -3.50 8.72
C ILE A 90 -2.45 -2.65 8.80
N ALA A 91 -3.64 -3.25 8.89
CA ALA A 91 -4.86 -2.49 9.14
C ALA A 91 -4.83 -1.75 10.50
N VAL A 92 -4.29 -2.38 11.55
CA VAL A 92 -4.03 -1.74 12.85
C VAL A 92 -3.02 -0.60 12.72
N ILE A 93 -1.95 -0.79 11.94
CA ILE A 93 -0.97 0.25 11.63
C ILE A 93 -1.65 1.45 10.94
N MET A 94 -2.63 1.22 10.05
CA MET A 94 -3.39 2.32 9.44
C MET A 94 -4.25 3.07 10.46
N LEU A 95 -4.85 2.39 11.46
CA LEU A 95 -5.57 3.08 12.53
C LEU A 95 -4.63 3.94 13.38
N ALA A 96 -3.43 3.44 13.71
CA ALA A 96 -2.41 4.20 14.43
C ALA A 96 -1.89 5.38 13.58
N GLY A 97 -1.59 5.13 12.31
CA GLY A 97 -1.11 6.12 11.36
C GLY A 97 -2.13 7.23 11.10
N ALA A 98 -3.43 6.91 11.10
CA ALA A 98 -4.48 7.93 11.06
C ALA A 98 -4.45 8.83 12.30
N GLY A 99 -4.28 8.26 13.49
CA GLY A 99 -4.14 9.01 14.73
C GLY A 99 -2.96 10.00 14.67
N SER A 100 -1.80 9.54 14.22
CA SER A 100 -0.62 10.40 14.01
C SER A 100 -0.89 11.46 12.94
N ALA A 101 -1.47 11.10 11.80
CA ALA A 101 -1.75 12.06 10.72
C ALA A 101 -2.76 13.15 11.15
N PHE A 102 -3.77 12.80 11.94
CA PHE A 102 -4.71 13.76 12.53
C PHE A 102 -4.03 14.73 13.50
N TYR A 103 -3.10 14.23 14.32
CA TYR A 103 -2.32 15.05 15.24
C TYR A 103 -1.41 16.02 14.51
N GLU A 104 -0.60 15.54 13.58
CA GLU A 104 0.34 16.38 12.83
C GLU A 104 -0.37 17.39 11.93
N SER A 105 -1.51 17.02 11.32
CA SER A 105 -2.22 17.90 10.39
C SER A 105 -3.16 18.91 11.07
N PHE A 106 -3.76 18.55 12.20
CA PHE A 106 -4.87 19.30 12.80
C PHE A 106 -4.76 19.51 14.31
N GLY A 107 -3.70 18.98 14.96
CA GLY A 107 -3.56 19.00 16.42
C GLY A 107 -4.59 18.13 17.16
N VAL A 108 -5.30 17.24 16.46
CA VAL A 108 -6.29 16.36 17.07
C VAL A 108 -5.60 15.25 17.85
N ALA A 109 -6.04 14.98 19.08
CA ALA A 109 -5.46 13.93 19.91
C ALA A 109 -5.45 12.56 19.17
N PRO A 110 -4.32 11.83 19.17
CA PRO A 110 -4.17 10.61 18.37
C PRO A 110 -5.26 9.57 18.61
N TRP A 111 -5.69 9.36 19.86
CA TRP A 111 -6.76 8.41 20.21
C TRP A 111 -8.08 8.73 19.51
N LEU A 112 -8.39 10.03 19.34
CA LEU A 112 -9.61 10.49 18.68
C LEU A 112 -9.47 10.36 17.16
N GLY A 113 -8.31 10.68 16.61
CA GLY A 113 -8.02 10.48 15.18
C GLY A 113 -8.16 9.00 14.76
N SER A 114 -7.57 8.09 15.55
CA SER A 114 -7.72 6.64 15.35
C SER A 114 -9.17 6.17 15.52
N LEU A 115 -9.94 6.77 16.43
CA LEU A 115 -11.35 6.44 16.64
C LEU A 115 -12.21 6.87 15.45
N ILE A 116 -12.00 8.09 14.94
CA ILE A 116 -12.67 8.60 13.74
C ILE A 116 -12.39 7.67 12.55
N MET A 117 -11.12 7.26 12.40
CA MET A 117 -10.72 6.32 11.36
C MET A 117 -11.41 4.96 11.50
N MET A 118 -11.42 4.40 12.71
CA MET A 118 -12.09 3.13 13.01
C MET A 118 -13.58 3.18 12.64
N VAL A 119 -14.28 4.26 13.03
CA VAL A 119 -15.70 4.44 12.70
C VAL A 119 -15.91 4.55 11.19
N ALA A 120 -15.08 5.30 10.47
CA ALA A 120 -15.16 5.41 9.02
C ALA A 120 -14.97 4.05 8.34
N VAL A 121 -13.97 3.27 8.75
CA VAL A 121 -13.73 1.91 8.25
C VAL A 121 -14.91 1.00 8.55
N PHE A 122 -15.47 1.06 9.76
CA PHE A 122 -16.64 0.27 10.17
C PHE A 122 -17.84 0.54 9.25
N VAL A 123 -18.20 1.82 9.07
CA VAL A 123 -19.35 2.22 8.24
C VAL A 123 -19.18 1.74 6.80
N THR A 124 -17.99 1.89 6.23
CA THR A 124 -17.75 1.52 4.83
C THR A 124 -17.78 0.02 4.60
N LEU A 125 -17.26 -0.77 5.54
CA LEU A 125 -17.28 -2.23 5.43
C LEU A 125 -18.68 -2.83 5.61
N LEU A 126 -19.69 -2.03 5.97
CA LEU A 126 -21.09 -2.42 5.90
C LEU A 126 -21.71 -2.21 4.51
N LEU A 127 -21.03 -1.52 3.60
CA LEU A 127 -21.48 -1.30 2.23
C LEU A 127 -21.13 -2.47 1.31
N ASP A 128 -21.89 -2.61 0.23
CA ASP A 128 -21.59 -3.60 -0.81
C ASP A 128 -20.21 -3.40 -1.43
N PHE A 129 -19.55 -4.48 -1.84
CA PHE A 129 -18.18 -4.49 -2.36
C PHE A 129 -17.98 -3.49 -3.50
N ASN A 130 -18.94 -3.37 -4.42
CA ASN A 130 -18.86 -2.41 -5.51
C ASN A 130 -18.80 -0.94 -5.02
N LYS A 131 -19.49 -0.62 -3.92
CA LYS A 131 -19.43 0.71 -3.31
C LYS A 131 -18.10 0.93 -2.59
N ILE A 132 -17.59 -0.11 -1.90
CA ILE A 132 -16.24 -0.09 -1.32
C ILE A 132 -15.22 0.28 -2.40
N VAL A 133 -15.21 -0.47 -3.50
CA VAL A 133 -14.30 -0.24 -4.64
C VAL A 133 -14.46 1.16 -5.24
N ALA A 134 -15.69 1.66 -5.35
CA ALA A 134 -15.95 3.01 -5.86
C ALA A 134 -15.36 4.09 -4.95
N VAL A 135 -15.51 3.97 -3.63
CA VAL A 135 -14.93 4.88 -2.64
C VAL A 135 -13.39 4.85 -2.72
N LEU A 136 -12.81 3.65 -2.73
CA LEU A 136 -11.35 3.47 -2.83
C LEU A 136 -10.79 4.13 -4.10
N GLY A 137 -11.46 3.92 -5.23
CA GLY A 137 -11.03 4.45 -6.53
C GLY A 137 -11.22 5.96 -6.70
N ALA A 138 -12.11 6.59 -5.92
CA ALA A 138 -12.39 8.02 -6.03
C ALA A 138 -11.27 8.91 -5.45
N VAL A 139 -10.52 8.41 -4.47
CA VAL A 139 -9.49 9.18 -3.76
C VAL A 139 -8.20 9.32 -4.58
N THR A 140 -7.80 8.27 -5.31
CA THR A 140 -6.51 8.22 -6.02
C THR A 140 -6.26 9.38 -6.99
N PRO A 141 -7.22 9.84 -7.82
CA PRO A 141 -6.99 10.97 -8.72
C PRO A 141 -6.61 12.26 -8.00
N PHE A 142 -7.20 12.53 -6.83
CA PHE A 142 -6.86 13.70 -6.02
C PHE A 142 -5.44 13.61 -5.51
N LEU A 143 -5.04 12.44 -4.97
CA LEU A 143 -3.66 12.20 -4.55
C LEU A 143 -2.67 12.46 -5.68
N VAL A 144 -2.91 11.93 -6.88
CA VAL A 144 -2.05 12.16 -8.04
C VAL A 144 -1.93 13.64 -8.36
N ALA A 145 -3.03 14.39 -8.31
CA ALA A 145 -3.02 15.82 -8.58
C ALA A 145 -2.19 16.60 -7.53
N PHE A 146 -2.42 16.38 -6.24
CA PHE A 146 -1.67 17.06 -5.17
C PHE A 146 -0.18 16.73 -5.22
N VAL A 147 0.15 15.44 -5.31
CA VAL A 147 1.55 14.99 -5.39
C VAL A 147 2.25 15.57 -6.62
N LEU A 148 1.57 15.64 -7.77
CA LEU A 148 2.14 16.21 -8.98
C LEU A 148 2.44 17.71 -8.81
N ILE A 149 1.53 18.48 -8.23
CA ILE A 149 1.73 19.92 -7.99
C ILE A 149 2.91 20.14 -7.02
N ILE A 150 2.92 19.42 -5.89
CA ILE A 150 3.95 19.54 -4.86
C ILE A 150 5.31 19.13 -5.41
N ALA A 151 5.38 17.99 -6.10
CA ALA A 151 6.62 17.50 -6.70
C ALA A 151 7.14 18.45 -7.78
N ALA A 152 6.27 18.95 -8.66
CA ALA A 152 6.67 19.90 -9.70
C ALA A 152 7.27 21.16 -9.08
N PHE A 153 6.59 21.76 -8.10
CA PHE A 153 7.08 22.97 -7.42
C PHE A 153 8.47 22.74 -6.79
N ASN A 154 8.63 21.66 -6.03
CA ASN A 154 9.88 21.38 -5.31
C ASN A 154 11.03 21.01 -6.26
N VAL A 155 10.76 20.28 -7.34
CA VAL A 155 11.80 19.96 -8.34
C VAL A 155 12.27 21.20 -9.11
N PHE A 156 11.38 22.16 -9.37
CA PHE A 156 11.75 23.42 -10.02
C PHE A 156 12.30 24.49 -9.06
N ASN A 157 12.12 24.32 -7.74
CA ASN A 157 12.65 25.20 -6.69
C ASN A 157 13.39 24.38 -5.62
N PRO A 158 14.48 23.67 -5.98
CA PRO A 158 15.12 22.76 -5.05
C PRO A 158 15.91 23.51 -3.98
N ALA A 159 15.72 23.14 -2.71
CA ALA A 159 16.60 23.55 -1.61
C ALA A 159 17.95 22.81 -1.66
N VAL A 160 17.97 21.59 -2.21
CA VAL A 160 19.17 20.78 -2.42
C VAL A 160 19.40 20.61 -3.93
N PRO A 161 20.47 21.19 -4.50
CA PRO A 161 20.83 20.99 -5.89
C PRO A 161 21.05 19.51 -6.22
N MET A 162 20.61 19.07 -7.41
CA MET A 162 20.65 17.65 -7.81
C MET A 162 22.06 17.03 -7.76
N ASN A 163 23.11 17.83 -8.02
CA ASN A 163 24.52 17.41 -7.93
C ASN A 163 25.02 17.22 -6.48
N GLU A 164 24.30 17.76 -5.50
CA GLU A 164 24.65 17.70 -4.07
C GLU A 164 23.79 16.71 -3.29
N VAL A 165 22.68 16.23 -3.86
CA VAL A 165 21.74 15.28 -3.25
C VAL A 165 22.43 14.11 -2.53
N ASN A 166 23.46 13.53 -3.15
CA ASN A 166 24.17 12.37 -2.57
C ASN A 166 24.95 12.70 -1.29
N GLN A 167 25.21 13.97 -1.00
CA GLN A 167 25.86 14.42 0.24
C GLN A 167 24.87 14.44 1.42
N TYR A 168 23.58 14.58 1.13
CA TYR A 168 22.49 14.60 2.13
C TYR A 168 21.81 13.24 2.27
N ALA A 169 22.16 12.27 1.43
CA ALA A 169 21.62 10.92 1.48
C ALA A 169 22.14 10.16 2.71
N GLN A 170 21.23 9.55 3.46
CA GLN A 170 21.53 8.80 4.68
C GLN A 170 21.33 7.30 4.45
N ILE A 171 22.30 6.68 3.77
CA ILE A 171 22.25 5.25 3.40
C ILE A 171 22.16 4.36 4.65
N ASP A 172 22.73 4.79 5.77
CA ASP A 172 22.66 4.12 7.07
C ASP A 172 21.23 4.03 7.65
N ARG A 173 20.31 4.89 7.19
CA ARG A 173 18.89 4.83 7.56
C ARG A 173 18.05 3.92 6.66
N THR A 174 18.63 3.37 5.59
CA THR A 174 17.90 2.43 4.73
C THR A 174 17.92 1.01 5.32
N PRO A 175 16.92 0.16 5.05
CA PRO A 175 16.82 -1.16 5.66
C PRO A 175 18.02 -2.09 5.44
N SER A 176 18.65 -2.07 4.25
CA SER A 176 19.77 -2.96 3.96
C SER A 176 21.06 -2.28 3.49
N GLY A 177 21.04 -0.97 3.24
CA GLY A 177 22.16 -0.26 2.60
C GLY A 177 22.37 -0.63 1.11
N HIS A 178 21.50 -1.46 0.52
CA HIS A 178 21.57 -1.87 -0.88
C HIS A 178 20.29 -1.51 -1.64
N TRP A 179 20.35 -0.47 -2.48
CA TRP A 179 19.20 0.09 -3.22
C TRP A 179 18.37 -0.95 -3.99
N TRP A 180 19.03 -1.94 -4.59
CA TRP A 180 18.37 -2.96 -5.39
C TRP A 180 17.65 -3.99 -4.52
N TRP A 181 18.19 -4.29 -3.33
CA TRP A 181 17.59 -5.22 -2.40
C TRP A 181 16.39 -4.58 -1.70
N ASP A 182 16.51 -3.32 -1.29
CA ASP A 182 15.39 -2.57 -0.71
C ASP A 182 14.25 -2.36 -1.72
N ALA A 183 14.57 -2.16 -3.00
CA ALA A 183 13.57 -2.16 -4.06
C ALA A 183 12.82 -3.51 -4.16
N ILE A 184 13.53 -4.63 -4.02
CA ILE A 184 12.94 -5.97 -4.06
C ILE A 184 12.08 -6.21 -2.82
N THR A 185 12.60 -5.98 -1.61
CA THR A 185 11.88 -6.21 -0.35
C THR A 185 10.66 -5.30 -0.21
N TYR A 186 10.76 -4.03 -0.61
CA TYR A 186 9.61 -3.12 -0.68
C TYR A 186 8.56 -3.61 -1.68
N SER A 187 8.97 -4.14 -2.83
CA SER A 187 8.02 -4.76 -3.77
C SER A 187 7.30 -5.93 -3.12
N GLY A 188 8.00 -6.75 -2.34
CA GLY A 188 7.40 -7.78 -1.51
C GLY A 188 6.33 -7.21 -0.58
N LEU A 189 6.65 -6.15 0.17
CA LEU A 189 5.73 -5.51 1.11
C LEU A 189 4.45 -5.06 0.41
N VAL A 190 4.58 -4.33 -0.71
CA VAL A 190 3.47 -3.85 -1.52
C VAL A 190 2.64 -5.02 -2.06
N LEU A 191 3.30 -6.10 -2.50
CA LEU A 191 2.63 -7.26 -3.05
C LEU A 191 1.89 -8.06 -1.99
N ALA A 192 2.45 -8.25 -0.80
CA ALA A 192 1.76 -8.92 0.31
C ALA A 192 0.50 -8.13 0.71
N THR A 193 0.64 -6.81 0.85
CA THR A 193 -0.45 -5.89 1.15
C THR A 193 -1.58 -5.99 0.13
N ALA A 194 -1.23 -6.05 -1.17
CA ALA A 194 -2.21 -5.99 -2.22
C ALA A 194 -2.72 -7.34 -2.72
N PHE A 195 -2.03 -8.45 -2.46
CA PHE A 195 -2.31 -9.76 -3.06
C PHE A 195 -3.75 -10.20 -2.80
N SER A 196 -4.22 -10.07 -1.55
CA SER A 196 -5.55 -10.55 -1.18
C SER A 196 -6.65 -9.71 -1.80
N PHE A 197 -6.50 -8.39 -1.76
CA PHE A 197 -7.44 -7.47 -2.40
C PHE A 197 -7.45 -7.63 -3.92
N LEU A 198 -6.27 -7.74 -4.56
CA LEU A 198 -6.16 -7.96 -6.01
C LEU A 198 -6.75 -9.29 -6.45
N SER A 199 -6.64 -10.34 -5.64
CA SER A 199 -7.24 -11.63 -5.93
C SER A 199 -8.76 -11.53 -6.00
N ILE A 200 -9.38 -10.92 -4.99
CA ILE A 200 -10.83 -10.70 -4.93
C ILE A 200 -11.30 -9.72 -6.00
N MET A 201 -10.56 -8.62 -6.21
CA MET A 201 -10.85 -7.69 -7.31
C MET A 201 -10.72 -8.32 -8.69
N GLY A 202 -9.81 -9.30 -8.81
CA GLY A 202 -9.61 -10.08 -10.01
C GLY A 202 -10.82 -10.95 -10.33
N SER A 203 -11.39 -11.64 -9.34
CA SER A 203 -12.58 -12.50 -9.50
C SER A 203 -13.82 -11.70 -9.91
N GLU A 204 -13.98 -10.50 -9.37
CA GLU A 204 -15.09 -9.58 -9.70
C GLU A 204 -14.94 -8.85 -11.05
N ALA A 205 -13.79 -8.97 -11.72
CA ALA A 205 -13.60 -8.31 -13.01
C ALA A 205 -14.49 -8.92 -14.09
N SER A 206 -15.19 -8.10 -14.88
CA SER A 206 -16.09 -8.58 -15.94
C SER A 206 -15.42 -9.42 -17.04
N LYS A 207 -14.12 -9.21 -17.28
CA LYS A 207 -13.32 -9.92 -18.29
C LYS A 207 -11.88 -10.08 -17.81
N HIS A 208 -11.22 -11.16 -18.21
CA HIS A 208 -9.80 -11.39 -17.91
C HIS A 208 -8.89 -10.23 -18.37
N LYS A 209 -9.26 -9.54 -19.46
CA LYS A 209 -8.52 -8.36 -19.95
C LYS A 209 -8.65 -7.16 -19.00
N ALA A 210 -9.79 -7.02 -18.33
CA ALA A 210 -10.04 -5.96 -17.36
C ALA A 210 -9.20 -6.19 -16.09
N ALA A 211 -9.20 -7.40 -15.51
CA ALA A 211 -8.34 -7.76 -14.37
C ALA A 211 -6.86 -7.46 -14.66
N ARG A 212 -6.37 -7.93 -15.82
CA ARG A 212 -4.98 -7.73 -16.25
C ARG A 212 -4.60 -6.25 -16.42
N ARG A 213 -5.47 -5.46 -17.06
CA ARG A 213 -5.20 -4.04 -17.33
C ARG A 213 -5.36 -3.19 -16.07
N GLY A 214 -6.27 -3.55 -15.17
CA GLY A 214 -6.47 -2.87 -13.90
C GLY A 214 -5.19 -2.85 -13.06
N ALA A 215 -4.63 -4.03 -12.78
CA ALA A 215 -3.38 -4.15 -12.02
C ALA A 215 -2.20 -3.44 -12.70
N LEU A 216 -2.09 -3.52 -14.03
CA LEU A 216 -1.03 -2.81 -14.76
C LEU A 216 -1.16 -1.29 -14.65
N VAL A 217 -2.37 -0.75 -14.83
CA VAL A 217 -2.62 0.69 -14.72
C VAL A 217 -2.34 1.19 -13.31
N GLY A 218 -2.82 0.49 -12.27
CA GLY A 218 -2.53 0.92 -10.91
C GLY A 218 -1.05 0.81 -10.55
N GLY A 219 -0.32 -0.19 -11.08
CA GLY A 219 1.14 -0.27 -10.93
C GLY A 219 1.89 0.89 -11.60
N ILE A 220 1.43 1.35 -12.78
CA ILE A 220 1.97 2.56 -13.43
C ILE A 220 1.68 3.80 -12.58
N ILE A 221 0.48 3.93 -12.00
CA ILE A 221 0.14 5.06 -11.14
C ILE A 221 1.02 5.06 -9.87
N ILE A 222 1.20 3.89 -9.24
CA ILE A 222 2.09 3.75 -8.08
C ILE A 222 3.52 4.17 -8.45
N MET A 223 4.05 3.68 -9.56
CA MET A 223 5.38 4.08 -10.05
C MET A 223 5.49 5.59 -10.23
N LEU A 224 4.50 6.22 -10.88
CA LEU A 224 4.48 7.66 -11.09
C LEU A 224 4.48 8.41 -9.75
N LEU A 225 3.63 8.01 -8.81
CA LEU A 225 3.55 8.61 -7.49
C LEU A 225 4.87 8.46 -6.73
N MET A 226 5.51 7.29 -6.75
CA MET A 226 6.81 7.06 -6.12
C MET A 226 7.88 7.98 -6.71
N LEU A 227 7.95 8.10 -8.04
CA LEU A 227 8.91 8.97 -8.73
C LEU A 227 8.70 10.45 -8.37
N LEU A 228 7.44 10.91 -8.34
CA LEU A 228 7.10 12.30 -8.00
C LEU A 228 7.44 12.64 -6.55
N ILE A 229 6.99 11.80 -5.61
CA ILE A 229 7.28 11.97 -4.18
C ILE A 229 8.80 11.94 -3.95
N ASN A 230 9.50 10.98 -4.55
CA ASN A 230 10.95 10.88 -4.45
C ASN A 230 11.65 12.12 -5.01
N GLY A 231 11.27 12.61 -6.20
CA GLY A 231 11.86 13.81 -6.77
C GLY A 231 11.68 15.05 -5.89
N GLY A 232 10.48 15.23 -5.34
CA GLY A 232 10.20 16.32 -4.38
C GLY A 232 11.01 16.21 -3.09
N MET A 233 11.21 14.99 -2.58
CA MET A 233 12.03 14.77 -1.39
C MET A 233 13.53 14.92 -1.67
N LEU A 234 14.06 14.44 -2.80
CA LEU A 234 15.46 14.67 -3.16
C LEU A 234 15.77 16.18 -3.25
N ALA A 235 14.83 16.97 -3.77
CA ALA A 235 14.95 18.42 -3.86
C ALA A 235 14.99 19.12 -2.48
N ASN A 236 14.60 18.44 -1.40
CA ASN A 236 14.60 18.97 -0.03
C ASN A 236 15.12 17.95 0.98
N LEU A 237 16.09 17.11 0.58
CA LEU A 237 16.44 15.89 1.29
C LEU A 237 16.87 16.12 2.75
N ASN A 238 17.54 17.23 3.01
CA ASN A 238 17.95 17.61 4.36
C ASN A 238 16.74 17.76 5.30
N ALA A 239 15.76 18.59 4.93
CA ALA A 239 14.55 18.81 5.72
C ALA A 239 13.65 17.56 5.74
N ALA A 240 13.58 16.82 4.63
CA ALA A 240 12.80 15.59 4.56
C ALA A 240 13.27 14.53 5.57
N ASN A 241 14.59 14.44 5.82
CA ASN A 241 15.18 13.51 6.78
C ASN A 241 14.87 13.83 8.27
N GLU A 242 14.37 15.03 8.57
CA GLU A 242 14.00 15.46 9.92
C GLU A 242 12.49 15.47 10.15
N ALA A 243 11.69 15.35 9.07
CA ALA A 243 10.25 15.45 9.13
C ALA A 243 9.57 14.14 9.55
N ALA A 244 8.59 14.23 10.44
CA ALA A 244 7.69 13.09 10.73
C ALA A 244 6.80 12.76 9.52
N LEU A 245 6.34 13.77 8.77
CA LEU A 245 5.55 13.62 7.54
C LEU A 245 6.22 14.40 6.38
N PRO A 246 7.25 13.84 5.72
CA PRO A 246 8.02 14.52 4.68
C PRO A 246 7.17 15.12 3.56
N THR A 247 6.15 14.41 3.06
CA THR A 247 5.29 14.94 1.99
C THR A 247 4.44 16.13 2.43
N LEU A 248 4.04 16.18 3.71
CA LEU A 248 3.33 17.31 4.28
C LEU A 248 4.24 18.53 4.40
N LEU A 249 5.47 18.35 4.87
CA LEU A 249 6.48 19.41 4.91
C LEU A 249 6.72 20.00 3.51
N LEU A 250 6.83 19.15 2.49
CA LEU A 250 6.96 19.63 1.10
C LEU A 250 5.76 20.45 0.64
N ALA A 251 4.55 20.09 1.09
CA ALA A 251 3.32 20.79 0.72
C ALA A 251 3.18 22.15 1.43
N GLU A 252 3.59 22.23 2.71
CA GLU A 252 3.65 23.46 3.49
C GLU A 252 4.59 24.48 2.88
N GLY A 253 5.74 24.02 2.37
CA GLY A 253 6.69 24.86 1.64
C GLY A 253 6.14 25.43 0.32
N VAL A 254 5.06 24.88 -0.23
CA VAL A 254 4.40 25.42 -1.43
C VAL A 254 3.32 26.44 -1.07
N HIS A 255 2.29 26.00 -0.34
CA HIS A 255 1.15 26.85 0.05
C HIS A 255 0.30 26.19 1.15
N PRO A 256 -0.21 26.93 2.16
CA PRO A 256 -1.02 26.36 3.24
C PRO A 256 -2.26 25.60 2.75
N ALA A 257 -2.93 26.08 1.69
CA ALA A 257 -4.08 25.38 1.11
C ALA A 257 -3.70 24.02 0.48
N LEU A 258 -2.49 23.87 -0.06
CA LEU A 258 -2.01 22.60 -0.58
C LEU A 258 -1.66 21.63 0.55
N SER A 259 -1.05 22.13 1.63
CA SER A 259 -0.84 21.34 2.85
C SER A 259 -2.16 20.83 3.42
N LEU A 260 -3.14 21.71 3.63
CA LEU A 260 -4.47 21.33 4.11
C LEU A 260 -5.15 20.28 3.20
N GLY A 261 -5.09 20.50 1.88
CA GLY A 261 -5.64 19.56 0.91
C GLY A 261 -4.93 18.21 0.94
N LEU A 262 -3.60 18.20 1.04
CA LEU A 262 -2.81 16.98 1.17
C LEU A 262 -3.12 16.25 2.48
N SER A 263 -3.27 16.94 3.61
CA SER A 263 -3.67 16.33 4.90
C SER A 263 -4.98 15.56 4.80
N ILE A 264 -5.99 16.15 4.15
CA ILE A 264 -7.27 15.47 3.92
C ILE A 264 -7.08 14.24 3.03
N VAL A 265 -6.34 14.39 1.93
CA VAL A 265 -6.09 13.28 1.00
C VAL A 265 -5.28 12.16 1.66
N MET A 266 -4.26 12.47 2.46
CA MET A 266 -3.48 11.48 3.23
C MET A 266 -4.40 10.67 4.14
N LEU A 267 -5.28 11.33 4.90
CA LEU A 267 -6.25 10.62 5.75
C LEU A 267 -7.17 9.70 4.95
N LEU A 268 -7.68 10.16 3.81
CA LEU A 268 -8.52 9.33 2.92
C LEU A 268 -7.76 8.13 2.34
N VAL A 269 -6.48 8.29 2.10
CA VAL A 269 -5.61 7.26 1.55
C VAL A 269 -5.24 6.23 2.62
N ILE A 270 -4.95 6.66 3.85
CA ILE A 270 -4.80 5.78 5.04
C ILE A 270 -6.08 4.96 5.28
N TYR A 271 -7.22 5.63 5.23
CA TYR A 271 -8.54 5.02 5.32
C TYR A 271 -8.74 3.94 4.24
N ASN A 272 -8.38 4.23 2.99
CA ASN A 272 -8.53 3.29 1.88
C ASN A 272 -7.75 2.01 2.11
N THR A 273 -6.50 2.12 2.56
CA THR A 273 -5.68 0.95 2.92
C THR A 273 -6.31 0.17 4.07
N ALA A 274 -6.78 0.83 5.14
CA ALA A 274 -7.44 0.15 6.25
C ALA A 274 -8.67 -0.67 5.80
N VAL A 275 -9.53 -0.08 4.97
CA VAL A 275 -10.69 -0.75 4.36
C VAL A 275 -10.25 -1.90 3.46
N GLY A 276 -9.26 -1.66 2.59
CA GLY A 276 -8.75 -2.63 1.62
C GLY A 276 -8.09 -3.86 2.25
N LEU A 277 -7.59 -3.75 3.48
CA LEU A 277 -6.96 -4.83 4.23
C LEU A 277 -7.92 -5.53 5.20
N MET A 278 -8.82 -4.77 5.83
CA MET A 278 -9.85 -5.38 6.67
C MET A 278 -10.86 -6.20 5.87
N TYR A 279 -11.23 -5.78 4.65
CA TYR A 279 -12.18 -6.55 3.86
C TYR A 279 -11.70 -8.00 3.60
N PRO A 280 -10.50 -8.24 3.04
CA PRO A 280 -9.98 -9.61 2.86
C PRO A 280 -9.75 -10.38 4.17
N PHE A 281 -9.41 -9.71 5.27
CA PHE A 281 -9.34 -10.34 6.59
C PHE A 281 -10.70 -10.90 7.03
N LEU A 282 -11.78 -10.13 6.81
CA LEU A 282 -13.13 -10.54 7.21
C LEU A 282 -13.67 -11.65 6.33
N THR A 283 -13.51 -11.52 5.01
CA THR A 283 -14.01 -12.52 4.05
C THR A 283 -13.23 -13.82 4.08
N ARG A 284 -12.03 -13.83 4.68
CA ARG A 284 -11.29 -15.06 4.94
C ARG A 284 -12.01 -16.00 5.92
N PHE A 285 -12.63 -15.45 6.96
CA PHE A 285 -13.22 -16.25 8.05
C PHE A 285 -14.75 -16.28 8.02
N THR A 286 -15.37 -15.39 7.25
CA THR A 286 -16.82 -15.20 7.25
C THR A 286 -17.33 -14.94 5.84
N VAL A 287 -18.60 -15.29 5.60
CA VAL A 287 -19.30 -14.87 4.38
C VAL A 287 -19.61 -13.38 4.49
N ALA A 288 -19.27 -12.60 3.46
CA ALA A 288 -19.48 -11.16 3.42
C ALA A 288 -20.91 -10.78 3.84
N TYR A 289 -21.04 -9.71 4.63
CA TYR A 289 -22.31 -9.14 5.11
C TYR A 289 -23.17 -10.01 6.05
N SER A 290 -22.76 -11.25 6.32
CA SER A 290 -23.44 -12.13 7.30
C SER A 290 -23.38 -11.56 8.73
N GLY A 291 -24.21 -12.09 9.63
CA GLY A 291 -24.14 -11.71 11.06
C GLY A 291 -22.75 -11.95 11.67
N LYS A 292 -22.08 -13.05 11.29
CA LYS A 292 -20.71 -13.36 11.72
C LYS A 292 -19.69 -12.35 11.17
N TYR A 293 -19.87 -11.89 9.92
CA TYR A 293 -19.03 -10.85 9.32
C TYR A 293 -19.12 -9.54 10.12
N LYS A 294 -20.34 -9.09 10.44
CA LYS A 294 -20.55 -7.85 11.19
C LYS A 294 -19.98 -7.93 12.61
N LEU A 295 -20.12 -9.10 13.25
CA LEU A 295 -19.52 -9.35 14.57
C LEU A 295 -17.99 -9.32 14.51
N LEU A 296 -17.37 -10.03 13.55
CA LEU A 296 -15.93 -10.05 13.39
C LEU A 296 -15.37 -8.66 13.02
N LEU A 297 -16.10 -7.89 12.22
CA LEU A 297 -15.77 -6.49 11.90
C LEU A 297 -15.76 -5.63 13.16
N ALA A 298 -16.81 -5.69 13.99
CA ALA A 298 -16.90 -4.90 15.21
C ALA A 298 -15.79 -5.27 16.20
N VAL A 299 -15.62 -6.57 16.50
CA VAL A 299 -14.61 -7.05 17.45
C VAL A 299 -13.19 -6.78 16.92
N GLY A 300 -12.95 -7.05 15.64
CA GLY A 300 -11.65 -6.80 15.01
C GLY A 300 -11.27 -5.32 15.03
N LEU A 301 -12.20 -4.41 14.72
CA LEU A 301 -11.90 -2.98 14.78
C LEU A 301 -11.71 -2.47 16.21
N LEU A 302 -12.49 -2.96 17.19
CA LEU A 302 -12.29 -2.59 18.59
C LEU A 302 -10.94 -3.06 19.13
N PHE A 303 -10.56 -4.30 18.82
CA PHE A 303 -9.25 -4.82 19.20
C PHE A 303 -8.12 -4.09 18.46
N GLY A 304 -8.30 -3.80 17.17
CA GLY A 304 -7.34 -3.06 16.37
C GLY A 304 -7.15 -1.63 16.86
N TYR A 305 -8.23 -0.98 17.30
CA TYR A 305 -8.16 0.33 17.95
C TYR A 305 -7.36 0.26 19.25
N ALA A 306 -7.58 -0.74 20.10
CA ALA A 306 -6.78 -0.93 21.31
C ALA A 306 -5.29 -1.17 21.00
N LEU A 307 -4.97 -1.94 19.96
CA LEU A 307 -3.59 -2.15 19.52
C LEU A 307 -2.95 -0.91 18.87
N SER A 308 -3.75 -0.01 18.30
CA SER A 308 -3.23 1.21 17.65
C SER A 308 -2.50 2.15 18.62
N PHE A 309 -2.76 2.02 19.92
CA PHE A 309 -2.08 2.79 20.98
C PHE A 309 -0.60 2.41 21.17
N VAL A 310 -0.13 1.29 20.59
CA VAL A 310 1.30 0.97 20.54
C VAL A 310 2.09 2.04 19.77
N GLY A 311 1.45 2.72 18.81
CA GLY A 311 2.06 3.78 18.01
C GLY A 311 2.46 3.32 16.61
N PHE A 312 2.37 4.25 15.66
CA PHE A 312 2.58 3.96 14.24
C PHE A 312 4.00 3.48 13.93
N VAL A 313 5.02 4.19 14.42
CA VAL A 313 6.44 3.91 14.13
C VAL A 313 6.85 2.53 14.63
N ASP A 314 6.48 2.19 15.87
CA ASP A 314 6.83 0.90 16.48
C ASP A 314 6.19 -0.28 15.75
N LEU A 315 4.90 -0.15 15.40
CA LEU A 315 4.22 -1.19 14.65
C LEU A 315 4.81 -1.37 13.24
N VAL A 316 5.16 -0.28 12.54
CA VAL A 316 5.83 -0.33 11.22
C VAL A 316 7.16 -1.08 11.33
N ASN A 317 8.00 -0.71 12.30
CA ASN A 317 9.32 -1.30 12.50
C ASN A 317 9.25 -2.82 12.77
N ILE A 318 8.20 -3.29 13.43
CA ILE A 318 7.98 -4.71 13.71
C ILE A 318 7.44 -5.45 12.48
N PHE A 319 6.41 -4.92 11.81
CA PHE A 319 5.65 -5.67 10.82
C PHE A 319 6.26 -5.62 9.41
N TYR A 320 6.74 -4.45 8.98
CA TYR A 320 7.12 -4.23 7.58
C TYR A 320 8.27 -5.15 7.10
N PRO A 321 9.36 -5.36 7.88
CA PRO A 321 10.45 -6.23 7.44
C PRO A 321 9.97 -7.66 7.15
N ILE A 322 9.18 -8.25 8.06
CA ILE A 322 8.69 -9.62 7.91
C ILE A 322 7.70 -9.71 6.75
N PHE A 323 6.82 -8.71 6.63
CA PHE A 323 5.80 -8.72 5.60
C PHE A 323 6.37 -8.60 4.18
N GLY A 324 7.48 -7.86 4.03
CA GLY A 324 8.25 -7.82 2.79
C GLY A 324 8.64 -9.21 2.28
N TYR A 325 9.19 -10.06 3.15
CA TYR A 325 9.62 -11.40 2.76
C TYR A 325 8.46 -12.35 2.44
N ILE A 326 7.34 -12.24 3.14
CA ILE A 326 6.12 -13.00 2.83
C ILE A 326 5.64 -12.67 1.41
N GLY A 327 5.62 -11.39 1.06
CA GLY A 327 5.25 -10.96 -0.28
C GLY A 327 6.21 -11.40 -1.37
N LEU A 328 7.52 -11.42 -1.08
CA LEU A 328 8.52 -11.99 -2.01
C LEU A 328 8.31 -13.48 -2.24
N PHE A 329 7.93 -14.23 -1.20
CA PHE A 329 7.61 -15.64 -1.33
C PHE A 329 6.39 -15.85 -2.25
N ILE A 330 5.32 -15.07 -2.04
CA ILE A 330 4.13 -15.07 -2.90
C ILE A 330 4.50 -14.67 -4.35
N ALA A 331 5.34 -13.66 -4.52
CA ALA A 331 5.84 -13.22 -5.81
C ALA A 331 6.62 -14.32 -6.54
N GLY A 332 7.44 -15.08 -5.82
CA GLY A 332 8.13 -16.25 -6.34
C GLY A 332 7.15 -17.31 -6.86
N GLY A 333 6.13 -17.66 -6.06
CA GLY A 333 5.07 -18.59 -6.46
C GLY A 333 4.33 -18.15 -7.73
N LEU A 334 3.92 -16.89 -7.80
CA LEU A 334 3.28 -16.32 -9.00
C LEU A 334 4.20 -16.33 -10.23
N THR A 335 5.50 -16.09 -10.04
CA THR A 335 6.50 -16.09 -11.10
C THR A 335 6.73 -17.50 -11.64
N ILE A 336 6.98 -18.49 -10.76
CA ILE A 336 7.15 -19.90 -11.13
C ILE A 336 5.93 -20.39 -11.90
N ARG A 337 4.75 -20.10 -11.40
CA ARG A 337 3.48 -20.45 -12.03
C ARG A 337 3.29 -19.77 -13.39
N TRP A 338 3.73 -18.53 -13.57
CA TRP A 338 3.71 -17.85 -14.85
C TRP A 338 4.66 -18.52 -15.87
N VAL A 339 5.87 -18.88 -15.43
CA VAL A 339 6.86 -19.60 -16.25
C VAL A 339 6.29 -20.96 -16.67
N ALA A 340 5.80 -21.77 -15.71
CA ALA A 340 5.21 -23.07 -15.99
C ALA A 340 4.06 -23.01 -17.01
N ASN A 341 3.20 -21.99 -16.90
CA ASN A 341 2.12 -21.74 -17.85
C ASN A 341 2.60 -21.38 -19.27
N LYS A 342 3.79 -20.79 -19.42
CA LYS A 342 4.35 -20.43 -20.73
C LYS A 342 4.88 -21.67 -21.47
N PHE A 343 5.37 -22.66 -20.72
CA PHE A 343 5.96 -23.88 -21.27
C PHE A 343 5.01 -25.09 -21.29
N SER A 344 3.87 -25.03 -20.60
CA SER A 344 2.87 -26.10 -20.60
C SER A 344 1.94 -26.03 -21.83
N LYS A 345 1.68 -27.20 -22.46
CA LYS A 345 0.67 -27.35 -23.53
C LYS A 345 -0.77 -27.15 -23.02
N LYS A 346 -1.01 -27.36 -21.71
CA LYS A 346 -2.29 -27.10 -21.05
C LYS A 346 -2.18 -25.85 -20.18
N ARG A 347 -3.16 -24.95 -20.25
CA ARG A 347 -3.20 -23.76 -19.41
C ARG A 347 -3.49 -24.19 -17.97
N LEU A 348 -2.53 -24.05 -17.07
CA LEU A 348 -2.71 -24.35 -15.64
C LEU A 348 -3.62 -23.26 -15.05
N VAL A 349 -4.72 -23.67 -14.43
CA VAL A 349 -5.70 -22.78 -13.78
C VAL A 349 -5.09 -22.11 -12.59
#